data_AF-A0ABD2VI55-F1
#
_entry.id   AF-A0ABD2VI55-F1
#
_cell.length_a   1.000
_cell.length_b   1.000
_cell.length_c   1.000
_cell.angle_alpha   90.00
_cell.angle_beta   90.00
_cell.angle_gamma   90.00
#
_symmetry.space_group_name_H-M   'P 1'
#
loop_
_entity.id
_entity.type
_entity.pdbx_description
1 polymer ?
#
loop_
_entity_poly.entity_id
_entity_poly.type
_entity_poly.pdbx_seq_one_letter_code
_entity_poly.pdbx_strand_id
1 'polypeptide(L)'
;MALHRNDCCRNNCLPDWQFGKDRFLAYGPEQHPIVLQIGGNKLENLAKATQLATPYGYDEINLNCGCPSPKVAGHGCFGVRLMLDPKFVAEAMSVIAANTNVPVSVKCRIGVDDHDSYNELCDFIYEVSSQSPTRHFIIHSRKALLNGISPADNRKIPPLKYAVCNSLIIQQGFMIMNQVKLCISI
;
A
#
# COMPACT_ATOMS: atom_id res chain seq x y z
N MET A 1 -2.52 -14.12 -0.50
CA MET A 1 -2.80 -13.09 0.51
C MET A 1 -1.68 -13.13 1.53
N ALA A 2 -0.84 -12.10 1.56
CA ALA A 2 0.26 -12.01 2.52
C ALA A 2 -0.03 -10.84 3.47
N LEU A 3 -0.25 -11.16 4.73
CA LEU A 3 -0.30 -10.20 5.84
C LEU A 3 1.09 -10.24 6.49
N HIS A 4 1.82 -9.14 6.52
CA HIS A 4 3.18 -9.10 7.08
C HIS A 4 3.26 -8.06 8.19
N ARG A 5 3.65 -8.48 9.40
CA ARG A 5 4.16 -7.57 10.44
C ARG A 5 5.67 -7.58 10.40
N ASN A 6 6.28 -6.40 10.54
CA ASN A 6 7.66 -6.30 11.00
C ASN A 6 7.67 -6.69 12.49
N ASP A 7 8.37 -7.77 12.84
CA ASP A 7 8.50 -8.27 14.20
C ASP A 7 9.12 -7.20 15.11
N CYS A 8 8.31 -6.59 15.99
CA CYS A 8 8.80 -5.70 17.05
C CYS A 8 8.26 -6.04 18.45
N CYS A 9 7.53 -7.15 18.63
CA CYS A 9 7.02 -7.54 19.95
C CYS A 9 7.72 -8.83 20.44
N ARG A 10 8.99 -8.70 20.86
CA ARG A 10 9.56 -9.64 21.82
C ARG A 10 9.40 -9.03 23.22
N ASN A 11 8.56 -9.67 24.02
CA ASN A 11 8.40 -9.58 25.48
C ASN A 11 7.15 -8.83 25.99
N ASN A 12 6.36 -9.59 26.77
CA ASN A 12 5.18 -9.28 27.59
C ASN A 12 3.75 -9.38 26.99
N CYS A 13 3.21 -10.61 27.10
CA CYS A 13 1.86 -11.01 27.54
C CYS A 13 0.60 -10.37 26.94
N LEU A 14 -0.12 -11.10 26.08
CA LEU A 14 -1.60 -11.11 25.94
C LEU A 14 -2.07 -12.49 25.39
N PRO A 15 -3.32 -12.95 25.69
CA PRO A 15 -3.72 -14.37 25.69
C PRO A 15 -3.91 -14.98 24.29
N ASP A 16 -3.46 -16.23 24.11
CA ASP A 16 -3.86 -17.25 23.12
C ASP A 16 -4.17 -16.87 21.65
N TRP A 17 -3.65 -15.75 21.12
CA TRP A 17 -3.74 -15.39 19.69
C TRP A 17 -2.95 -16.30 18.72
N GLN A 18 -2.56 -17.51 19.14
CA GLN A 18 -1.62 -18.38 18.41
C GLN A 18 -2.28 -19.25 17.33
N PHE A 19 -3.60 -19.19 17.15
CA PHE A 19 -4.30 -20.05 16.19
C PHE A 19 -5.08 -19.25 15.14
N GLY A 20 -5.06 -19.75 13.89
CA GLY A 20 -5.89 -19.20 12.82
C GLY A 20 -5.42 -17.85 12.26
N LYS A 21 -6.37 -16.90 12.10
CA LYS A 21 -6.14 -15.59 11.47
C LYS A 21 -5.58 -14.55 12.45
N ASP A 22 -5.80 -14.77 13.74
CA ASP A 22 -5.42 -13.84 14.81
C ASP A 22 -3.91 -13.61 14.86
N ARG A 23 -3.11 -14.64 14.56
CA ARG A 23 -1.65 -14.51 14.44
C ARG A 23 -1.20 -13.43 13.43
N PHE A 24 -2.07 -13.06 12.50
CA PHE A 24 -1.80 -12.02 11.51
C PHE A 24 -2.53 -10.71 11.79
N LEU A 25 -3.74 -10.79 12.35
CA LEU A 25 -4.67 -9.67 12.42
C LEU A 25 -4.87 -9.09 13.83
N ALA A 26 -4.63 -9.84 14.90
CA ALA A 26 -4.85 -9.36 16.27
C ALA A 26 -3.77 -8.35 16.70
N TYR A 27 -4.17 -7.34 17.47
CA TYR A 27 -3.29 -6.32 18.05
C TYR A 27 -3.78 -5.91 19.44
N GLY A 28 -2.90 -5.29 20.22
CA GLY A 28 -3.28 -4.64 21.49
C GLY A 28 -3.90 -3.26 21.26
N PRO A 29 -4.82 -2.80 22.13
CA PRO A 29 -5.50 -1.52 21.98
C PRO A 29 -4.56 -0.30 21.98
N GLU A 30 -3.37 -0.43 22.57
CA GLU A 30 -2.34 0.61 22.57
C GLU A 30 -1.71 0.88 21.19
N GLN A 31 -1.95 0.01 20.21
CA GLN A 31 -1.40 0.18 18.87
C GLN A 31 -2.20 1.20 18.02
N HIS A 32 -3.35 1.68 18.51
CA HIS A 32 -4.13 2.69 17.81
C HIS A 32 -3.44 4.06 17.81
N PRO A 33 -3.47 4.80 16.67
CA PRO A 33 -4.09 4.42 15.41
C PRO A 33 -3.24 3.40 14.62
N ILE A 34 -3.87 2.36 14.08
CA ILE A 34 -3.23 1.28 13.33
C ILE A 34 -3.88 1.08 11.94
N VAL A 35 -3.02 0.94 10.93
CA VAL A 35 -3.42 0.72 9.53
C VAL A 35 -3.15 -0.72 9.15
N LEU A 36 -4.15 -1.41 8.58
CA LEU A 36 -3.91 -2.71 7.96
C LEU A 36 -3.50 -2.51 6.51
N GLN A 37 -2.31 -2.99 6.15
CA GLN A 37 -1.93 -3.09 4.74
C GLN A 37 -2.26 -4.47 4.18
N ILE A 38 -3.05 -4.49 3.11
CA ILE A 38 -3.40 -5.70 2.34
C ILE A 38 -2.73 -5.71 0.98
N GLY A 39 -2.58 -6.90 0.40
CA GLY A 39 -2.00 -7.09 -0.93
C GLY A 39 -2.60 -8.30 -1.66
N GLY A 40 -2.88 -8.10 -2.94
CA GLY A 40 -3.44 -9.11 -3.84
C GLY A 40 -3.69 -8.55 -5.23
N ASN A 41 -3.98 -9.44 -6.18
CA ASN A 41 -4.24 -9.14 -7.58
C ASN A 41 -5.59 -9.72 -8.06
N LYS A 42 -6.48 -10.03 -7.12
CA LYS A 42 -7.80 -10.63 -7.37
C LYS A 42 -8.82 -9.91 -6.51
N LEU A 43 -9.83 -9.32 -7.15
CA LEU A 43 -10.83 -8.49 -6.49
C LEU A 43 -11.58 -9.27 -5.41
N GLU A 44 -11.96 -10.51 -5.69
CA GLU A 44 -12.67 -11.40 -4.76
C GLU A 44 -11.85 -11.70 -3.49
N ASN A 45 -10.53 -11.82 -3.63
CA ASN A 45 -9.64 -12.05 -2.50
C ASN A 45 -9.44 -10.79 -1.67
N LEU A 46 -9.39 -9.61 -2.30
CA LEU A 46 -9.28 -8.33 -1.60
C LEU A 46 -10.56 -8.01 -0.82
N ALA A 47 -11.73 -8.27 -1.42
CA ALA A 47 -13.03 -8.18 -0.73
C ALA A 47 -13.04 -9.06 0.51
N LYS A 48 -12.74 -10.35 0.34
CA LYS A 48 -12.73 -11.33 1.43
C LYS A 48 -11.70 -10.99 2.50
N ALA A 49 -10.51 -10.55 2.12
CA ALA A 49 -9.48 -10.10 3.07
C ALA A 49 -9.99 -8.93 3.93
N THR A 50 -10.63 -7.96 3.29
CA THR A 50 -11.18 -6.77 3.97
C THR A 50 -12.31 -7.16 4.91
N GLN A 51 -13.27 -7.95 4.46
CA GLN A 51 -14.37 -8.45 5.31
C GLN A 51 -13.87 -9.20 6.55
N LEU A 52 -12.80 -9.99 6.39
CA LEU A 52 -12.20 -10.72 7.51
C LEU A 52 -11.43 -9.81 8.47
N ALA A 53 -10.92 -8.68 8.00
CA ALA A 53 -10.18 -7.71 8.81
C ALA A 53 -11.10 -6.71 9.53
N THR A 54 -12.27 -6.40 8.97
CA THR A 54 -13.20 -5.40 9.52
C THR A 54 -13.52 -5.61 11.01
N PRO A 55 -13.79 -6.84 11.51
CA PRO A 55 -14.08 -7.07 12.93
C PRO A 55 -12.91 -6.78 13.87
N TYR A 56 -11.66 -6.73 13.37
CA TYR A 56 -10.49 -6.42 14.21
C TYR A 56 -10.42 -4.93 14.57
N GLY A 57 -11.10 -4.06 13.81
CA GLY A 57 -11.28 -2.64 14.17
C GLY A 57 -10.15 -1.70 13.75
N TYR A 58 -9.43 -1.99 12.66
CA TYR A 58 -8.35 -1.12 12.15
C TYR A 58 -8.86 0.28 11.81
N ASP A 59 -8.03 1.32 11.96
CA ASP A 59 -8.43 2.71 11.69
C ASP A 59 -8.36 3.09 10.20
N GLU A 60 -7.66 2.31 9.38
CA GLU A 60 -7.54 2.52 7.93
C GLU A 60 -7.17 1.19 7.24
N ILE A 61 -7.66 0.98 6.01
CA ILE A 61 -7.23 -0.11 5.13
C ILE A 61 -6.37 0.43 3.98
N ASN A 62 -5.14 -0.05 3.86
CA ASN A 62 -4.18 0.37 2.85
C ASN A 62 -3.90 -0.75 1.83
N LEU A 63 -3.87 -0.43 0.53
CA LEU A 63 -3.44 -1.37 -0.51
C LEU A 63 -1.95 -1.19 -0.81
N ASN A 64 -1.21 -2.31 -0.81
CA ASN A 64 0.21 -2.35 -1.19
C ASN A 64 0.39 -2.36 -2.72
N CYS A 65 0.80 -1.21 -3.25
CA CYS A 65 1.23 -1.01 -4.63
C CYS A 65 2.74 -0.68 -4.70
N GLY A 66 3.56 -1.10 -3.73
CA GLY A 66 4.93 -0.62 -3.57
C GLY A 66 6.02 -1.67 -3.30
N CYS A 67 5.64 -2.90 -2.96
CA CYS A 67 6.61 -3.98 -2.67
C CYS A 67 7.25 -4.53 -3.95
N PRO A 68 8.59 -4.50 -4.10
CA PRO A 68 9.29 -5.05 -5.26
C PRO A 68 9.67 -6.54 -5.10
N SER A 69 9.27 -7.20 -4.00
CA SER A 69 9.68 -8.58 -3.72
C SER A 69 9.25 -9.56 -4.81
N PRO A 70 10.13 -10.45 -5.31
CA PRO A 70 9.76 -11.46 -6.30
C PRO A 70 8.62 -12.38 -5.85
N LYS A 71 8.44 -12.60 -4.55
CA LYS A 71 7.31 -13.37 -4.02
C LYS A 71 5.96 -12.70 -4.29
N VAL A 72 5.96 -11.37 -4.30
CA VAL A 72 4.76 -10.52 -4.40
C VAL A 72 4.60 -9.99 -5.81
N ALA A 73 5.62 -9.31 -6.34
CA ALA A 73 5.64 -8.77 -7.69
C ALA A 73 5.91 -9.84 -8.75
N GLY A 74 6.74 -10.86 -8.48
CA GLY A 74 6.96 -11.95 -9.41
C GLY A 74 5.75 -12.90 -9.43
N HIS A 75 5.74 -13.87 -8.53
CA HIS A 75 4.73 -14.94 -8.51
C HIS A 75 3.32 -14.48 -8.10
N GLY A 76 3.24 -13.48 -7.22
CA GLY A 76 1.96 -12.95 -6.76
C GLY A 76 1.31 -11.98 -7.72
N CYS A 77 2.06 -11.40 -8.67
CA CYS A 77 1.61 -10.33 -9.56
C CYS A 77 0.91 -9.14 -8.84
N PHE A 78 1.32 -8.80 -7.61
CA PHE A 78 0.84 -7.62 -6.88
C PHE A 78 2.02 -6.82 -6.28
N GLY A 79 1.75 -5.82 -5.43
CA GLY A 79 2.80 -4.91 -4.95
C GLY A 79 3.14 -3.90 -6.03
N VAL A 80 4.43 -3.65 -6.27
CA VAL A 80 4.81 -2.54 -7.16
C VAL A 80 4.33 -2.71 -8.61
N ARG A 81 4.12 -3.95 -9.08
CA ARG A 81 3.54 -4.18 -10.42
C ARG A 81 2.13 -3.63 -10.61
N LEU A 82 1.38 -3.43 -9.52
CA LEU A 82 0.06 -2.81 -9.61
C LEU A 82 0.13 -1.36 -10.10
N MET A 83 1.30 -0.70 -10.00
CA MET A 83 1.48 0.62 -10.59
C MET A 83 1.39 0.63 -12.13
N LEU A 84 1.58 -0.52 -12.77
CA LEU A 84 1.45 -0.68 -14.22
C LEU A 84 0.00 -0.92 -14.67
N ASP A 85 -0.93 -1.06 -13.72
CA ASP A 85 -2.36 -1.28 -13.99
C ASP A 85 -3.22 -0.44 -13.03
N PRO A 86 -3.26 0.90 -13.23
CA PRO A 86 -4.02 1.79 -12.35
C PRO A 86 -5.53 1.54 -12.38
N LYS A 87 -6.07 0.98 -13.48
CA LYS A 87 -7.49 0.59 -13.59
C LYS A 87 -7.83 -0.51 -12.62
N PHE A 88 -7.02 -1.57 -12.59
CA PHE A 88 -7.19 -2.63 -11.59
C PHE A 88 -7.07 -2.08 -10.16
N VAL A 89 -6.14 -1.15 -9.91
CA VAL A 89 -6.01 -0.53 -8.58
C VAL A 89 -7.27 0.24 -8.20
N ALA A 90 -7.88 0.99 -9.13
CA ALA A 90 -9.15 1.67 -8.88
C ALA A 90 -10.28 0.69 -8.52
N GLU A 91 -10.43 -0.38 -9.31
CA GLU A 91 -11.41 -1.45 -9.04
C GLU A 91 -11.18 -2.12 -7.68
N ALA A 92 -9.92 -2.47 -7.39
CA ALA A 92 -9.50 -3.04 -6.13
C ALA A 92 -9.86 -2.13 -4.94
N MET A 93 -9.57 -0.84 -5.04
CA MET A 93 -9.88 0.12 -3.98
C MET A 93 -11.37 0.33 -3.79
N SER A 94 -12.17 0.33 -4.87
CA SER A 94 -13.63 0.36 -4.78
C SER A 94 -14.20 -0.87 -4.07
N VAL A 95 -13.66 -2.06 -4.37
CA VAL A 95 -14.03 -3.31 -3.70
C VAL A 95 -13.63 -3.31 -2.23
N ILE A 96 -12.43 -2.83 -1.90
CA ILE A 96 -11.97 -2.71 -0.51
C ILE A 96 -12.88 -1.74 0.26
N ALA A 97 -13.12 -0.55 -0.27
CA ALA A 97 -13.97 0.46 0.35
C ALA A 97 -15.41 -0.03 0.57
N ALA A 98 -15.96 -0.83 -0.34
CA ALA A 98 -17.29 -1.41 -0.18
C ALA A 98 -17.40 -2.44 0.97
N ASN A 99 -16.28 -2.89 1.52
CA ASN A 99 -16.22 -3.96 2.53
C ASN A 99 -15.68 -3.49 3.90
N THR A 100 -15.51 -2.18 4.08
CA THR A 100 -15.07 -1.57 5.34
C THR A 100 -15.76 -0.22 5.56
N ASN A 101 -15.85 0.21 6.81
CA ASN A 101 -16.37 1.54 7.17
C ASN A 101 -15.26 2.55 7.49
N VAL A 102 -13.99 2.13 7.46
CA VAL A 102 -12.86 3.03 7.70
C VAL A 102 -12.27 3.56 6.41
N PRO A 103 -11.52 4.68 6.43
CA PRO A 103 -10.86 5.21 5.25
C PRO A 103 -9.95 4.20 4.55
N VAL A 104 -9.79 4.38 3.25
CA VAL A 104 -8.93 3.56 2.40
C VAL A 104 -7.82 4.37 1.75
N SER A 105 -6.65 3.77 1.59
CA SER A 105 -5.47 4.43 1.02
C SER A 105 -4.63 3.50 0.15
N VAL A 106 -3.76 4.06 -0.68
CA VAL A 106 -2.81 3.31 -1.52
C VAL A 106 -1.38 3.66 -1.11
N LYS A 107 -0.53 2.65 -0.89
CA LYS A 107 0.92 2.86 -0.72
C LYS A 107 1.68 2.41 -1.97
N CYS A 108 2.33 3.35 -2.64
CA CYS A 108 3.07 3.10 -3.89
C CYS A 108 4.51 3.66 -3.83
N ARG A 109 5.18 3.63 -4.98
CA ARG A 109 6.49 4.24 -5.24
C ARG A 109 6.33 5.38 -6.25
N ILE A 110 7.42 6.06 -6.57
CA ILE A 110 7.45 7.07 -7.65
C ILE A 110 7.53 6.47 -9.06
N GLY A 111 7.64 5.14 -9.20
CA GLY A 111 7.74 4.47 -10.49
C GLY A 111 8.27 3.04 -10.41
N VAL A 112 8.24 2.33 -11.53
CA VAL A 112 8.66 0.92 -11.69
C VAL A 112 9.50 0.76 -12.93
N ASP A 113 10.72 0.24 -12.79
CA ASP A 113 11.66 0.06 -13.91
C ASP A 113 11.68 1.35 -14.75
N ASP A 114 11.49 1.31 -16.07
CA ASP A 114 11.54 2.52 -16.91
C ASP A 114 10.23 3.35 -16.93
N HIS A 115 9.20 2.90 -16.22
CA HIS A 115 7.94 3.61 -15.99
C HIS A 115 8.03 4.45 -14.70
N ASP A 116 8.90 5.48 -14.72
CA ASP A 116 9.18 6.35 -13.56
C ASP A 116 9.19 7.86 -13.86
N SER A 117 8.50 8.28 -14.93
CA SER A 117 8.30 9.69 -15.21
C SER A 117 7.29 10.33 -14.26
N TYR A 118 7.36 11.66 -14.12
CA TYR A 118 6.42 12.43 -13.31
C TYR A 118 4.97 12.29 -13.81
N ASN A 119 4.77 12.29 -15.13
CA ASN A 119 3.45 12.20 -15.75
C ASN A 119 2.83 10.82 -15.48
N GLU A 120 3.59 9.73 -15.61
CA GLU A 120 3.10 8.39 -15.31
C GLU A 120 2.64 8.25 -13.85
N LEU A 121 3.37 8.87 -12.90
CA LEU A 121 2.94 8.92 -11.51
C LEU A 121 1.67 9.75 -11.32
N CYS A 122 1.54 10.89 -12.01
CA CYS A 122 0.32 11.71 -11.97
C CYS A 122 -0.88 10.96 -12.54
N ASP A 123 -0.71 10.29 -13.68
CA ASP A 123 -1.75 9.50 -14.35
C ASP A 123 -2.19 8.34 -13.45
N PHE A 124 -1.26 7.64 -12.80
CA PHE A 124 -1.58 6.60 -11.81
C PHE A 124 -2.46 7.15 -10.67
N ILE A 125 -2.08 8.28 -10.06
CA ILE A 125 -2.84 8.88 -8.96
C ILE A 125 -4.21 9.37 -9.44
N TYR A 126 -4.27 10.01 -10.60
CA TYR A 126 -5.49 10.54 -11.18
C TYR A 126 -6.49 9.42 -11.51
N GLU A 127 -6.05 8.37 -12.20
CA GLU A 127 -6.90 7.23 -12.57
C GLU A 127 -7.49 6.56 -11.32
N VAL A 128 -6.66 6.29 -10.31
CA VAL A 128 -7.11 5.64 -9.06
C VAL A 128 -8.06 6.54 -8.26
N SER A 129 -7.76 7.83 -8.14
CA SER A 129 -8.59 8.76 -7.35
C SER A 129 -9.90 9.14 -8.02
N SER A 130 -9.94 9.22 -9.36
CA SER A 130 -11.15 9.56 -10.11
C SER A 130 -12.16 8.41 -10.17
N GLN A 131 -11.69 7.15 -10.12
CA GLN A 131 -12.52 5.96 -10.29
C GLN A 131 -12.72 5.14 -9.00
N SER A 132 -12.18 5.60 -7.87
CA SER A 132 -12.38 4.96 -6.56
C SER A 132 -12.58 5.99 -5.44
N PRO A 133 -13.02 5.57 -4.24
CA PRO A 133 -13.06 6.43 -3.05
C PRO A 133 -11.68 6.85 -2.50
N THR A 134 -10.57 6.36 -3.06
CA THR A 134 -9.21 6.60 -2.54
C THR A 134 -8.83 8.08 -2.65
N ARG A 135 -8.49 8.70 -1.52
CA ARG A 135 -7.97 10.09 -1.49
C ARG A 135 -6.58 10.21 -0.87
N HIS A 136 -6.18 9.23 -0.05
CA HIS A 136 -4.89 9.20 0.63
C HIS A 136 -3.91 8.29 -0.13
N PHE A 137 -2.78 8.86 -0.55
CA PHE A 137 -1.67 8.13 -1.18
C PHE A 137 -0.40 8.24 -0.33
N ILE A 138 0.29 7.13 -0.13
CA ILE A 138 1.55 7.07 0.59
C ILE A 138 2.64 6.70 -0.40
N ILE A 139 3.51 7.66 -0.74
CA ILE A 139 4.50 7.48 -1.81
C ILE A 139 5.89 7.32 -1.20
N HIS A 140 6.56 6.24 -1.57
CA HIS A 140 7.99 6.08 -1.31
C HIS A 140 8.79 6.73 -2.44
N SER A 141 9.65 7.72 -2.10
CA SER A 141 10.41 8.54 -3.06
C SER A 141 11.52 7.81 -3.84
N ARG A 142 11.51 6.48 -3.89
CA ARG A 142 12.37 5.70 -4.78
C ARG A 142 11.52 4.87 -5.70
N LYS A 143 11.91 4.79 -6.98
CA LYS A 143 11.37 3.79 -7.91
C LYS A 143 11.63 2.38 -7.39
N ALA A 144 10.90 1.39 -7.90
CA ALA A 144 11.33 0.00 -7.80
C ALA A 144 12.10 -0.41 -9.04
N LEU A 145 13.10 -1.26 -8.85
CA LEU A 145 13.67 -2.08 -9.90
C LEU A 145 13.24 -3.52 -9.63
N LEU A 146 12.50 -4.13 -10.56
CA LEU A 146 12.00 -5.50 -10.41
C LEU A 146 13.09 -6.55 -10.66
N ASN A 147 14.10 -6.19 -11.46
CA ASN A 147 15.18 -7.06 -11.86
C ASN A 147 16.54 -6.54 -11.36
N GLY A 148 17.46 -7.46 -11.12
CA GLY A 148 18.87 -7.14 -10.86
C GLY A 148 19.22 -6.77 -9.42
N ILE A 149 18.26 -6.55 -8.53
CA ILE A 149 18.54 -6.19 -7.11
C ILE A 149 17.52 -6.80 -6.12
N SER A 150 17.94 -6.96 -4.87
CA SER A 150 17.05 -7.48 -3.81
C SER A 150 16.01 -6.45 -3.35
N PRO A 151 14.96 -6.86 -2.60
CA PRO A 151 14.02 -5.92 -2.00
C PRO A 151 14.66 -4.97 -0.97
N ALA A 152 15.71 -5.44 -0.29
CA ALA A 152 16.48 -4.61 0.64
C ALA A 152 17.30 -3.56 -0.12
N ASP A 153 17.93 -3.94 -1.23
CA ASP A 153 18.67 -3.05 -2.09
C ASP A 153 17.76 -2.03 -2.79
N ASN A 154 16.52 -2.40 -3.10
CA ASN A 154 15.47 -1.51 -3.59
C ASN A 154 15.11 -0.36 -2.62
N ARG A 155 15.53 -0.44 -1.35
CA ARG A 155 15.41 0.65 -0.37
C ARG A 155 16.66 1.51 -0.28
N LYS A 156 17.77 1.13 -0.93
CA LYS A 156 19.07 1.79 -0.79
C LYS A 156 19.63 2.31 -2.11
N ILE A 157 19.58 1.49 -3.16
CA ILE A 157 20.27 1.73 -4.43
C ILE A 157 19.57 2.80 -5.29
N PRO A 158 18.26 2.73 -5.60
CA PRO A 158 17.65 3.78 -6.39
C PRO A 158 17.65 5.11 -5.61
N PRO A 159 18.01 6.23 -6.26
CA PRO A 159 18.11 7.51 -5.57
C PRO A 159 16.75 7.98 -5.08
N LEU A 160 16.76 8.71 -3.95
CA LEU A 160 15.58 9.41 -3.46
C LEU A 160 15.29 10.62 -4.35
N LYS A 161 14.09 10.70 -4.92
CA LYS A 161 13.62 11.85 -5.69
C LYS A 161 12.52 12.60 -4.93
N TYR A 162 12.85 13.22 -3.80
CA TYR A 162 11.88 13.94 -2.97
C TYR A 162 11.15 15.07 -3.73
N ALA A 163 11.85 15.74 -4.66
CA ALA A 163 11.28 16.78 -5.50
C ALA A 163 10.03 16.30 -6.26
N VAL A 164 10.01 15.04 -6.74
CA VAL A 164 8.84 14.45 -7.41
C VAL A 164 7.62 14.42 -6.48
N CYS A 165 7.79 13.96 -5.24
CA CYS A 165 6.72 13.94 -4.25
C CYS A 165 6.29 15.35 -3.83
N ASN A 166 7.24 16.28 -3.68
CA ASN A 166 6.93 17.66 -3.32
C ASN A 166 6.15 18.38 -4.44
N SER A 167 6.50 18.15 -5.70
CA SER A 167 5.78 18.71 -6.85
C SER A 167 4.33 18.22 -6.92
N LEU A 168 4.05 16.97 -6.54
CA LEU A 168 2.67 16.47 -6.42
C LEU A 168 1.86 17.23 -5.36
N ILE A 169 2.47 17.50 -4.21
CA ILE A 169 1.83 18.25 -3.12
C ILE A 169 1.54 19.70 -3.55
N ILE A 170 2.44 20.31 -4.33
CA ILE A 170 2.36 21.72 -4.74
C ILE A 170 1.39 21.94 -5.92
N GLN A 171 1.35 21.04 -6.91
CA GLN A 171 0.51 21.23 -8.11
C GLN A 171 -0.98 20.90 -7.89
N GLN A 172 -1.32 20.08 -6.89
CA GLN A 172 -2.69 19.59 -6.68
C GLN A 172 -3.55 20.50 -5.78
N GLY A 173 -3.41 21.83 -5.92
CA GLY A 173 -4.35 22.84 -5.42
C GLY A 173 -5.76 22.77 -6.03
N PHE A 174 -6.05 21.74 -6.82
CA PHE A 174 -7.37 21.35 -7.31
C PHE A 174 -7.59 19.84 -7.04
N MET A 175 -8.52 19.54 -6.14
CA MET A 175 -9.25 18.26 -5.97
C MET A 175 -8.56 16.97 -5.48
N ILE A 176 -7.26 16.94 -5.18
CA ILE A 176 -6.61 15.78 -4.50
C ILE A 176 -5.95 16.25 -3.19
N MET A 177 -6.68 17.05 -2.41
CA MET A 177 -6.12 17.74 -1.24
C MET A 177 -6.13 16.94 0.07
N ASN A 178 -6.48 15.66 0.08
CA ASN A 178 -6.45 14.87 1.32
C ASN A 178 -5.44 13.73 1.28
N GLN A 179 -4.18 14.18 1.45
CA GLN A 179 -3.03 13.47 1.98
C GLN A 179 -2.24 12.65 0.93
N VAL A 180 -1.25 13.28 0.27
CA VAL A 180 -0.09 12.53 -0.24
C VAL A 180 0.97 12.57 0.86
N LYS A 181 1.20 11.45 1.56
CA LYS A 181 2.23 11.36 2.60
C LYS A 181 3.50 10.74 2.02
N LEU A 182 4.62 11.45 2.20
CA LEU A 182 5.94 10.93 1.93
C LEU A 182 6.31 9.87 2.97
N CYS A 183 6.51 8.62 2.54
CA CYS A 183 7.03 7.56 3.41
C CYS A 183 8.54 7.40 3.20
N ILE A 184 9.32 7.86 4.19
CA ILE A 184 10.75 7.54 4.31
C ILE A 184 10.83 6.18 5.03
N SER A 185 10.84 5.08 4.27
CA SER A 185 11.23 3.80 4.86
C SER A 185 12.74 3.83 5.07
N ILE A 186 13.17 3.93 6.32
CA ILE A 186 14.56 3.70 6.77
C ILE A 186 14.85 2.19 6.70
#